data_AF-A0A0R2A181-F1
#
_entry.id   AF-A0A0R2A181-F1
#
_cell.length_a   1.000
_cell.length_b   1.000
_cell.length_c   1.000
_cell.angle_alpha   90.00
_cell.angle_beta   90.00
_cell.angle_gamma   90.00
#
_symmetry.space_group_name_H-M   'P 1'
#
loop_
_entity.id
_entity.type
_entity.pdbx_description
1 polymer ?
#
loop_
_entity_poly.entity_id
_entity_poly.type
_entity_poly.pdbx_seq_one_letter_code
_entity_poly.pdbx_strand_id
1 'polypeptide(L)' 'MEYEYFNREGEMLKHETLAEALQDKDLYRVDATNSVGTHEYLNTGAGWKDARDLNGWSYAQDI' A
#
# COMPACT_ATOMS: atom_id res chain seq x y z
N MET A 1 13.50 0.41 -6.77
CA MET A 1 12.24 0.10 -6.08
C MET A 1 11.49 1.40 -5.99
N GLU A 2 10.33 1.44 -6.61
CA GLU A 2 9.42 2.59 -6.58
C GLU A 2 8.34 2.32 -5.54
N TYR A 3 7.96 3.34 -4.78
CA TYR A 3 6.94 3.24 -3.74
C TYR A 3 5.89 4.33 -3.95
N GLU A 4 4.65 3.92 -4.05
CA GLU A 4 3.49 4.82 -4.08
C GLU A 4 2.73 4.68 -2.77
N TYR A 5 2.39 5.79 -2.14
CA TYR A 5 1.79 5.85 -0.81
C TYR A 5 0.39 6.41 -0.93
N PHE A 6 -0.57 5.87 -0.18
CA PHE A 6 -1.96 6.30 -0.27
C PHE A 6 -2.58 6.49 1.12
N ASN A 7 -3.43 7.51 1.24
CA ASN A 7 -4.24 7.72 2.43
C ASN A 7 -5.43 6.74 2.48
N ARG A 8 -6.23 6.82 3.56
CA ARG A 8 -7.43 5.99 3.73
C ARG A 8 -8.49 6.21 2.64
N GLU A 9 -8.51 7.38 2.02
CA GLU A 9 -9.44 7.70 0.93
C GLU A 9 -8.97 7.16 -0.44
N GLY A 10 -7.78 6.55 -0.50
CA GLY A 10 -7.20 6.00 -1.72
C GLY A 10 -6.49 7.05 -2.58
N GLU A 11 -6.26 8.24 -2.05
CA GLU A 11 -5.54 9.31 -2.74
C GLU A 11 -4.04 9.10 -2.62
N MET A 12 -3.33 9.29 -3.73
CA MET A 12 -1.87 9.20 -3.75
C MET A 12 -1.25 10.38 -2.99
N LEU A 13 -0.41 10.06 -2.02
CA LEU A 13 0.33 11.01 -1.21
C LEU A 13 1.61 11.44 -1.94
N LYS A 14 1.84 12.75 -1.95
CA LYS A 14 3.10 13.33 -2.43
C LYS A 14 4.13 13.28 -1.32
N HIS A 15 5.40 13.42 -1.68
CA HIS A 15 6.51 13.43 -0.71
C HIS A 15 6.32 14.49 0.39
N GLU A 16 5.75 15.64 0.05
CA GLU A 16 5.49 16.75 0.99
C GLU A 16 4.46 16.39 2.08
N THR A 17 3.40 15.64 1.72
CA THR A 17 2.33 15.24 2.66
C THR A 17 2.58 13.89 3.31
N LEU A 18 3.56 13.12 2.81
CA LEU A 18 3.90 11.79 3.33
C LEU A 18 4.33 11.84 4.80
N ALA A 19 5.13 12.84 5.19
CA ALA A 19 5.63 12.97 6.56
C ALA A 19 4.49 13.22 7.57
N GLU A 20 3.51 14.04 7.18
CA GLU A 20 2.31 14.32 7.98
C GLU A 20 1.43 13.06 8.08
N ALA A 21 1.17 12.40 6.94
CA ALA A 21 0.39 11.15 6.92
C ALA A 21 1.01 10.02 7.74
N LEU A 22 2.35 9.96 7.82
CA LEU A 22 3.07 9.02 8.69
C LEU A 22 2.92 9.35 10.18
N GLN A 23 2.91 10.63 10.56
CA GLN A 23 2.68 11.06 11.94
C GLN A 23 1.24 10.80 12.39
N ASP A 24 0.28 11.17 11.55
CA ASP A 24 -1.14 11.06 11.86
C ASP A 24 -1.71 9.65 11.61
N LYS A 25 -0.87 8.73 11.15
CA LYS A 25 -1.23 7.35 10.79
C LYS A 25 -2.35 7.28 9.74
N ASP A 26 -2.43 8.30 8.89
CA ASP A 26 -3.39 8.37 7.79
C ASP A 26 -2.94 7.56 6.57
N LEU A 27 -1.67 7.13 6.58
CA LEU A 27 -1.14 6.20 5.58
C LEU A 27 -1.82 4.81 5.69
N TYR A 28 -2.50 4.41 4.62
CA TYR A 28 -3.34 3.21 4.56
C TYR A 28 -2.82 2.14 3.61
N ARG A 29 -2.32 2.53 2.43
CA ARG A 29 -1.80 1.59 1.42
C ARG A 29 -0.42 2.02 0.92
N VAL A 30 0.44 1.04 0.64
CA VAL A 30 1.70 1.23 -0.07
C VAL A 30 1.80 0.23 -1.22
N ASP A 31 2.09 0.73 -2.41
CA ASP A 31 2.38 -0.09 -3.58
C ASP A 31 3.89 -0.07 -3.82
N ALA A 32 4.52 -1.23 -3.74
CA ALA A 32 5.96 -1.40 -3.89
C ALA A 32 6.26 -2.13 -5.21
N THR A 33 6.89 -1.42 -6.14
CA THR A 33 7.25 -1.97 -7.45
C THR A 33 8.74 -2.30 -7.52
N ASN A 34 9.02 -3.56 -7.84
CA ASN A 34 10.37 -4.09 -8.03
C ASN A 34 10.47 -4.85 -9.38
N SER A 35 11.59 -5.53 -9.63
CA SER A 35 11.81 -6.27 -10.89
C SER A 35 10.92 -7.52 -11.07
N VAL A 36 10.25 -7.96 -10.00
CA VAL A 36 9.38 -9.15 -9.97
C VAL A 36 7.91 -8.76 -10.14
N GLY A 37 7.52 -7.54 -9.72
CA GLY A 37 6.17 -7.01 -9.89
C GLY A 37 5.84 -5.92 -8.88
N THR A 38 4.57 -5.53 -8.87
CA THR A 38 3.99 -4.59 -7.90
C THR A 38 3.30 -5.36 -6.79
N HIS A 39 3.62 -4.99 -5.55
CA HIS A 39 3.05 -5.57 -4.33
C HIS A 39 2.29 -4.51 -3.55
N GLU A 40 1.04 -4.77 -3.21
CA GLU A 40 0.21 -3.88 -2.41
C GLU A 40 0.24 -4.30 -0.92
N TYR A 41 0.47 -3.34 -0.03
CA TYR A 41 0.44 -3.53 1.41
C TYR A 41 -0.62 -2.62 2.05
N LEU A 42 -1.41 -3.17 2.97
CA LEU A 42 -2.46 -2.45 3.69
C LEU A 42 -2.15 -2.37 5.19
N ASN A 43 -2.41 -1.21 5.79
CA ASN A 43 -2.29 -1.02 7.22
C ASN A 43 -3.58 -1.46 7.93
N THR A 44 -3.49 -2.56 8.67
CA THR A 44 -4.64 -3.17 9.39
C THR A 44 -4.86 -2.62 10.79
N GLY A 45 -4.12 -1.58 11.20
CA GLY A 45 -4.09 -1.08 12.58
C GLY A 45 -3.26 -1.94 13.53
N ALA A 46 -3.15 -3.26 13.27
CA ALA A 46 -2.21 -4.17 13.92
C ALA A 46 -0.83 -4.21 13.23
N GLY A 47 -0.71 -3.55 12.07
CA GLY A 47 0.50 -3.50 11.25
C GLY A 47 0.21 -3.64 9.76
N TRP A 48 1.27 -3.66 8.98
CA TRP A 48 1.21 -3.82 7.52
C TRP A 48 1.05 -5.30 7.13
N LYS A 49 0.12 -5.56 6.22
CA LYS A 49 -0.14 -6.89 5.65
C LYS A 49 -0.15 -6.79 4.13
N ASP A 50 0.39 -7.80 3.45
CA ASP A 50 0.25 -7.90 2.00
C ASP A 50 -1.25 -8.06 1.68
N ALA A 51 -1.76 -7.27 0.74
CA ALA A 51 -3.17 -7.29 0.38
C ALA A 51 -3.62 -8.69 -0.09
N ARG A 52 -2.69 -9.48 -0.66
CA ARG A 52 -2.94 -10.86 -1.09
C ARG A 52 -3.20 -11.80 0.08
N ASP A 53 -2.58 -11.55 1.23
CA ASP A 53 -2.80 -12.33 2.45
C ASP A 53 -4.17 -12.02 3.09
N LEU A 54 -4.70 -10.81 2.88
CA LEU A 54 -5.99 -10.37 3.42
C LEU A 54 -7.17 -10.90 2.60
N ASN A 55 -7.03 -11.00 1.27
CA ASN A 55 -8.09 -11.48 0.39
C ASN A 55 -8.15 -13.00 0.23
N GLY A 56 -7.34 -13.76 0.96
CA GLY A 56 -7.57 -15.18 1.23
C GLY A 56 -7.53 -16.16 0.06
N TRP A 57 -7.42 -15.73 -1.21
CA TRP A 57 -6.96 -16.47 -2.39
C TRP A 57 -7.25 -15.71 -3.71
N SER A 58 -6.25 -15.71 -4.60
CA SER A 58 -6.35 -15.61 -6.07
C SER A 58 -6.74 -14.27 -6.70
N TYR A 59 -5.75 -13.41 -6.97
CA TYR A 59 -5.75 -12.77 -8.29
C TYR A 59 -5.26 -13.85 -9.26
N ALA A 60 -6.22 -14.53 -9.91
CA ALA A 60 -5.96 -15.07 -11.22
C ALA A 60 -5.44 -13.89 -12.04
N GLN A 61 -4.15 -13.92 -12.39
CA GLN A 61 -3.66 -13.12 -13.51
C GLN A 61 -4.45 -13.59 -14.73
N ASP A 62 -5.51 -12.86 -15.08
CA ASP A 62 -6.08 -12.90 -16.42
C ASP A 62 -5.01 -12.28 -17.34
N ILE A 63 -4.20 -13.16 -17.93
CA ILE A 63 -3.37 -12.93 -19.13
C ILE A 63 -4.02 -13.73 -20.25
#